data_AF-A0A931XVB5-F1
#
_entry.id   AF-A0A931XVB5-F1
#
_cell.length_a   1.000
_cell.length_b   1.000
_cell.length_c   1.000
_cell.angle_alpha   90.00
_cell.angle_beta   90.00
_cell.angle_gamma   90.00
#
_symmetry.space_group_name_H-M   'P 1'
#
loop_
_entity.id
_entity.type
_entity.pdbx_description
1 polymer ?
#
loop_
_entity_poly.entity_id
_entity_poly.type
_entity_poly.pdbx_seq_one_letter_code
_entity_poly.pdbx_strand_id
1 'polypeptide(L)'
;MEAVILIGAGFLGAALTTISGVGWGVICTPILLTLLRLTPIQAVATTLIGGLGLNIIAGVIFYRLGVVDFRAAGLLVVGAVGGALAGSQLAASLPEALLRRVIALMIIAVGVHIFLRR
;
A
#
# COMPACT_ATOMS: atom_id res chain seq x y z
N MET A 1 3.24 -24.11 2.43
CA MET A 1 2.37 -23.54 1.37
C MET A 1 2.17 -22.05 1.57
N GLU A 2 1.91 -21.57 2.78
CA GLU A 2 1.74 -20.14 3.10
C GLU A 2 2.94 -19.26 2.71
N ALA A 3 4.17 -19.69 3.03
CA ALA A 3 5.38 -18.94 2.68
C ALA A 3 5.54 -18.72 1.17
N VAL A 4 5.20 -19.73 0.35
CA VAL A 4 5.28 -19.63 -1.11
C VAL A 4 4.26 -18.62 -1.64
N ILE A 5 3.05 -18.60 -1.07
CA ILE A 5 2.01 -17.64 -1.44
C ILE A 5 2.42 -16.22 -1.06
N LEU A 6 3.01 -16.03 0.14
CA LEU A 6 3.48 -14.72 0.58
C LEU A 6 4.64 -14.20 -0.28
N ILE A 7 5.59 -15.06 -0.64
CA ILE A 7 6.70 -14.70 -1.54
C ILE A 7 6.17 -14.34 -2.93
N GLY A 8 5.25 -15.14 -3.48
CA GLY A 8 4.63 -14.87 -4.78
C GLY A 8 3.80 -13.57 -4.79
N ALA A 9 3.02 -13.35 -3.73
CA ALA A 9 2.25 -12.13 -3.53
C ALA A 9 3.17 -10.90 -3.39
N GLY A 10 4.26 -11.03 -2.63
CA GLY A 10 5.26 -9.98 -2.48
C GLY A 10 5.94 -9.66 -3.80
N PHE A 11 6.30 -10.67 -4.59
CA PHE A 11 6.89 -10.47 -5.91
C PHE A 11 5.95 -9.73 -6.87
N LEU A 12 4.70 -10.21 -6.99
CA LEU A 12 3.69 -9.56 -7.84
C LEU A 12 3.36 -8.16 -7.35
N GLY A 13 3.18 -7.99 -6.04
CA GLY A 13 2.95 -6.69 -5.40
C GLY A 13 4.08 -5.72 -5.67
N ALA A 14 5.34 -6.17 -5.56
CA ALA A 14 6.52 -5.35 -5.82
C ALA A 14 6.65 -4.95 -7.29
N ALA A 15 6.49 -5.90 -8.21
CA ALA A 15 6.54 -5.64 -9.65
C ALA A 15 5.48 -4.61 -10.06
N LEU A 16 4.23 -4.83 -9.63
CA LEU A 16 3.13 -3.91 -9.94
C LEU A 16 3.33 -2.54 -9.30
N THR A 17 3.82 -2.46 -8.07
CA THR A 17 4.09 -1.17 -7.40
C THR A 17 5.18 -0.39 -8.10
N THR A 18 6.25 -1.06 -8.54
CA THR A 18 7.37 -0.37 -9.19
C THR A 18 6.96 0.18 -10.56
N ILE A 19 6.01 -0.47 -11.24
CA ILE A 19 5.50 -0.03 -12.55
C ILE A 19 4.38 1.02 -12.41
N SER A 20 3.44 0.81 -11.48
CA SER A 20 2.21 1.62 -11.36
C SER A 20 2.21 2.63 -10.20
N GLY A 21 3.09 2.47 -9.22
CA GLY A 21 3.16 3.27 -8.00
C GLY A 21 2.21 2.86 -6.86
N VAL A 22 1.27 1.91 -7.05
CA VAL A 22 0.14 1.71 -6.09
C VAL A 22 -0.04 0.25 -5.61
N GLY A 23 0.52 -0.74 -6.32
CA GLY A 23 0.11 -2.15 -6.23
C GLY A 23 0.25 -2.89 -4.89
N TRP A 24 1.18 -2.53 -4.00
CA TRP A 24 1.61 -3.39 -2.89
C TRP A 24 0.48 -3.63 -1.89
N GLY A 25 -0.14 -2.55 -1.40
CA GLY A 25 -1.24 -2.65 -0.44
C GLY A 25 -2.45 -3.35 -1.03
N VAL A 26 -2.75 -3.09 -2.31
CA VAL A 26 -3.92 -3.67 -3.00
C VAL A 26 -3.81 -5.19 -3.16
N ILE A 27 -2.61 -5.69 -3.42
CA ILE A 27 -2.36 -7.13 -3.59
C ILE A 27 -2.16 -7.83 -2.24
N CYS A 28 -1.32 -7.30 -1.37
CA CYS A 28 -0.92 -7.98 -0.14
C CYS A 28 -2.01 -7.94 0.95
N THR A 29 -2.76 -6.84 1.09
CA THR A 29 -3.78 -6.69 2.14
C THR A 29 -4.86 -7.78 2.08
N PRO A 30 -5.56 -8.03 0.95
CA PRO A 30 -6.60 -9.07 0.90
C PRO A 30 -6.04 -10.47 1.17
N ILE A 31 -4.80 -10.75 0.78
CA ILE A 31 -4.13 -12.03 1.04
C ILE A 31 -3.89 -12.20 2.54
N LEU A 32 -3.41 -11.16 3.23
CA LEU A 32 -3.22 -11.19 4.68
C LEU A 32 -4.55 -11.33 5.45
N LEU A 33 -5.62 -10.70 4.96
CA LEU A 33 -6.95 -10.81 5.58
C LEU A 33 -7.58 -12.18 5.38
N THR A 34 -7.42 -12.78 4.20
CA THR A 34 -8.11 -14.04 3.86
C THR A 34 -7.33 -15.28 4.28
N LEU A 35 -6.02 -15.30 4.03
CA LEU A 35 -5.18 -16.47 4.30
C LEU A 35 -4.63 -16.46 5.73
N LEU A 36 -4.05 -15.34 6.16
CA LEU A 36 -3.47 -15.22 7.51
C LEU A 36 -4.50 -14.81 8.57
N ARG A 37 -5.74 -14.49 8.14
CA ARG A 37 -6.85 -14.08 9.01
C ARG A 37 -6.48 -12.96 9.98
N LEU A 38 -5.58 -12.08 9.55
CA LEU A 38 -5.20 -10.91 10.33
C LEU A 38 -6.38 -9.96 10.44
N THR A 39 -6.43 -9.18 11.52
CA THR A 39 -7.41 -8.10 11.62
C THR A 39 -7.12 -7.03 10.56
N PRO A 40 -8.14 -6.24 10.13
CA PRO A 40 -7.95 -5.17 9.16
C PRO A 40 -6.79 -4.23 9.48
N ILE A 41 -6.65 -3.87 10.76
CA ILE A 41 -5.57 -2.98 11.21
C ILE A 41 -4.20 -3.66 11.18
N GLN A 42 -4.11 -4.94 11.54
CA GLN A 42 -2.87 -5.72 11.45
C GLN A 42 -2.42 -5.88 10.00
N ALA A 43 -3.33 -6.25 9.08
CA ALA A 43 -3.00 -6.39 7.67
C ALA A 43 -2.47 -5.08 7.06
N VAL A 44 -3.13 -3.95 7.35
CA VAL A 44 -2.66 -2.63 6.91
C VAL A 44 -1.29 -2.31 7.51
N ALA A 45 -1.09 -2.50 8.81
CA ALA A 45 0.21 -2.24 9.44
C ALA A 45 1.33 -3.10 8.85
N THR A 46 1.09 -4.40 8.66
CA THR A 46 2.06 -5.33 8.06
C THR A 46 2.40 -4.94 6.63
N THR A 47 1.41 -4.57 5.82
CA THR A 47 1.67 -4.12 4.44
C THR A 47 2.43 -2.80 4.39
N LEU A 48 2.19 -1.87 5.31
CA LEU A 48 2.95 -0.61 5.39
C LEU A 48 4.43 -0.85 5.67
N ILE A 49 4.76 -1.73 6.62
CA ILE A 49 6.16 -2.07 6.93
C ILE A 49 6.83 -2.81 5.76
N GLY A 50 6.15 -3.79 5.16
CA GLY A 50 6.68 -4.49 3.99
C GLY A 50 6.87 -3.55 2.78
N GLY A 51 5.91 -2.65 2.56
CA GLY A 51 5.93 -1.67 1.48
C GLY A 51 7.00 -0.60 1.69
N LEU A 52 7.30 -0.21 2.93
CA LEU A 52 8.40 0.69 3.25
C LEU A 52 9.73 0.11 2.76
N GLY A 53 10.01 -1.16 3.05
CA GLY A 53 11.24 -1.83 2.60
C GLY A 53 11.35 -1.85 1.07
N LEU A 54 10.26 -2.22 0.39
CA LEU A 54 10.18 -2.16 -1.08
C LEU A 54 10.46 -0.75 -1.61
N ASN A 55 9.76 0.25 -1.07
CA ASN A 55 9.84 1.63 -1.55
C ASN A 55 11.22 2.25 -1.31
N ILE A 56 11.92 1.87 -0.24
CA ILE A 56 13.31 2.28 -0.02
C ILE A 56 14.21 1.73 -1.15
N ILE A 57 14.10 0.43 -1.44
CA ILE A 57 14.91 -0.21 -2.48
C ILE A 57 14.60 0.40 -3.85
N ALA A 58 13.32 0.48 -4.22
CA ALA A 58 12.90 1.07 -5.49
C ALA A 58 13.29 2.55 -5.59
N GLY A 59 13.14 3.32 -4.51
CA GLY A 59 13.53 4.72 -4.43
C GLY A 59 15.02 4.93 -4.65
N VAL A 60 15.88 4.08 -4.06
CA VAL A 60 17.34 4.12 -4.31
C VAL A 60 17.66 3.80 -5.77
N ILE A 61 16.97 2.85 -6.38
CA ILE A 61 17.14 2.53 -7.81
C ILE A 61 16.78 3.75 -8.66
N PHE A 62 15.60 4.35 -8.48
CA PHE A 62 15.18 5.53 -9.24
C PHE A 62 16.04 6.77 -8.97
N TYR A 63 16.54 6.92 -7.74
CA TYR A 63 17.51 7.97 -7.41
C TYR A 63 18.80 7.81 -8.22
N ARG A 64 19.34 6.59 -8.31
CA ARG A 64 20.54 6.29 -9.11
C ARG A 64 20.31 6.48 -10.60
N LEU A 65 19.07 6.35 -11.08
CA LEU A 65 18.69 6.65 -12.46
C LEU A 65 18.58 8.16 -12.74
N GLY A 66 18.65 9.02 -11.72
CA GLY A 66 18.61 10.48 -11.89
C GLY A 66 17.24 11.04 -12.28
N VAL A 67 16.16 10.27 -12.10
CA VAL A 67 14.79 10.64 -12.53
C VAL A 67 13.93 11.23 -11.41
N VAL A 68 14.49 11.44 -10.22
CA VAL A 68 13.73 11.85 -9.03
C VAL A 68 13.65 13.37 -8.90
N ASP A 69 12.42 13.90 -8.87
CA ASP A 69 12.15 15.29 -8.48
C ASP A 69 12.05 15.41 -6.94
N PHE A 70 13.10 15.95 -6.32
CA PHE A 70 13.18 16.11 -4.88
C PHE A 70 12.24 17.17 -4.31
N ARG A 71 11.85 18.17 -5.10
CA ARG A 71 10.91 19.20 -4.67
C ARG A 71 9.51 18.61 -4.55
N ALA A 72 9.07 17.88 -5.58
CA ALA A 72 7.80 17.17 -5.56
C ALA A 72 7.79 16.12 -4.44
N ALA A 73 8.86 15.34 -4.29
CA ALA A 73 8.99 14.36 -3.21
C ALA A 73 8.86 14.99 -1.81
N GLY A 74 9.52 16.13 -1.56
CA GLY A 74 9.43 16.83 -0.28
C GLY A 74 8.00 17.28 0.06
N LEU A 75 7.28 17.83 -0.91
CA LEU A 75 5.87 18.23 -0.72
C LEU A 75 4.97 17.02 -0.44
N LEU A 76 5.19 15.91 -1.14
CA LEU A 76 4.47 14.66 -0.92
C LEU A 76 4.74 14.11 0.49
N VAL A 77 5.98 14.18 0.99
CA VAL A 77 6.31 13.74 2.35
C VAL A 77 5.56 14.53 3.41
N VAL A 78 5.49 15.87 3.28
CA VAL A 78 4.75 16.70 4.24
C VAL A 78 3.27 16.31 4.29
N GLY A 79 2.64 16.18 3.12
CA GLY A 79 1.25 15.72 3.03
C GLY A 79 1.07 14.29 3.56
N ALA A 80 1.98 13.39 3.24
CA ALA A 80 1.93 11.99 3.66
C ALA A 80 2.08 11.83 5.18
N VAL A 81 2.94 12.60 5.84
CA VAL A 81 3.10 12.57 7.30
C VAL A 81 1.81 13.01 7.98
N GLY A 82 1.22 14.13 7.56
CA GLY A 82 -0.04 14.61 8.12
C GLY A 82 -1.18 13.62 7.89
N GLY A 83 -1.28 13.09 6.67
CA GLY A 83 -2.27 12.06 6.32
C GLY A 83 -2.09 10.76 7.10
N ALA A 84 -0.86 10.31 7.34
CA ALA A 84 -0.56 9.11 8.11
C ALA A 84 -0.91 9.27 9.59
N LEU A 85 -0.61 10.43 10.19
CA LEU A 85 -0.95 10.72 11.59
C LEU A 85 -2.47 10.76 11.81
N ALA A 86 -3.21 11.45 10.94
CA ALA A 86 -4.67 11.51 11.04
C ALA A 86 -5.31 10.16 10.68
N GLY A 87 -4.84 9.52 9.60
CA GLY A 87 -5.39 8.27 9.09
C GLY A 87 -5.15 7.08 10.01
N SER A 88 -3.99 6.98 10.66
CA SER A 88 -3.71 5.89 11.62
C SER A 88 -4.57 5.98 12.87
N GLN A 89 -4.77 7.20 13.42
CA GLN A 89 -5.68 7.42 14.55
C GLN A 89 -7.12 7.10 14.19
N LEU A 90 -7.59 7.56 13.01
CA LEU A 90 -8.92 7.25 12.53
C LEU A 90 -9.09 5.74 12.35
N ALA A 91 -8.15 5.06 11.69
CA ALA A 91 -8.19 3.62 11.48
C ALA A 91 -8.23 2.82 12.80
N ALA A 92 -7.50 3.26 13.82
CA ALA A 92 -7.51 2.63 15.15
C ALA A 92 -8.84 2.82 15.90
N SER A 93 -9.59 3.88 15.59
CA SER A 93 -10.87 4.20 16.24
C SER A 93 -12.09 3.54 15.58
N LEU A 94 -11.95 3.03 14.34
CA LEU A 94 -13.07 2.48 13.58
C LEU A 94 -13.32 1.00 13.93
N PRO A 95 -14.59 0.56 13.98
CA PRO A 95 -14.91 -0.86 14.07
C PRO A 95 -14.31 -1.65 12.90
N GLU A 96 -13.80 -2.86 13.15
CA GLU A 96 -13.13 -3.68 12.13
C GLU A 96 -13.99 -3.90 10.88
N ALA A 97 -15.30 -4.11 11.04
CA ALA A 97 -16.23 -4.29 9.93
C ALA A 97 -16.30 -3.05 9.04
N LEU A 98 -16.25 -1.85 9.62
CA LEU A 98 -16.27 -0.58 8.89
C LEU A 98 -14.92 -0.34 8.21
N LEU A 99 -13.80 -0.58 8.91
CA LEU A 99 -12.47 -0.44 8.32
C LEU A 99 -12.28 -1.38 7.12
N ARG A 100 -12.75 -2.63 7.22
CA ARG A 100 -12.74 -3.59 6.12
C ARG A 100 -13.55 -3.10 4.91
N ARG A 101 -14.74 -2.54 5.15
CA ARG A 101 -15.57 -1.97 4.07
C ARG A 101 -14.90 -0.76 3.43
N VAL A 102 -14.32 0.14 4.22
CA VAL A 102 -13.59 1.32 3.71
C VAL A 102 -12.43 0.91 2.82
N ILE A 103 -11.61 -0.06 3.25
CA ILE A 103 -10.49 -0.59 2.44
C ILE A 103 -11.01 -1.17 1.12
N ALA A 104 -12.06 -2.00 1.16
CA ALA A 104 -12.61 -2.61 -0.04
C ALA A 104 -13.19 -1.57 -1.02
N LEU A 105 -13.94 -0.60 -0.51
CA LEU A 105 -14.51 0.49 -1.31
C LEU A 105 -13.43 1.37 -1.92
N MET A 106 -12.35 1.67 -1.18
CA MET A 106 -11.21 2.42 -1.70
C MET A 106 -10.55 1.72 -2.88
N ILE A 107 -10.31 0.41 -2.77
CA ILE A 107 -9.71 -0.39 -3.87
C ILE A 107 -10.62 -0.35 -5.10
N ILE A 108 -11.92 -0.56 -4.92
CA ILE A 108 -12.90 -0.50 -6.01
C ILE A 108 -12.93 0.89 -6.65
N ALA A 109 -12.99 1.95 -5.84
CA ALA A 109 -13.05 3.32 -6.30
C ALA A 109 -11.82 3.70 -7.13
N VAL A 110 -10.62 3.33 -6.67
CA VAL A 110 -9.36 3.57 -7.42
C VAL A 110 -9.36 2.77 -8.73
N GLY A 111 -9.76 1.50 -8.70
CA GLY A 111 -9.86 0.66 -9.90
C GLY A 111 -10.82 1.25 -10.95
N VAL A 112 -12.01 1.67 -10.52
CA VAL A 112 -13.01 2.32 -11.38
C VAL A 112 -12.49 3.65 -11.91
N HIS A 113 -11.86 4.47 -11.06
CA HIS A 113 -11.31 5.76 -11.48
C HIS A 113 -10.25 5.61 -12.56
N ILE A 114 -9.32 4.67 -12.40
CA ILE A 114 -8.29 4.35 -13.41
C ILE A 114 -8.94 3.84 -14.70
N PHE A 115 -9.95 2.96 -14.60
CA PHE A 115 -10.64 2.42 -15.76
C PHE A 115 -11.41 3.48 -16.56
N LEU A 116 -12.01 4.46 -15.87
CA LEU A 116 -12.80 5.52 -16.50
C LEU A 116 -11.95 6.69 -17.03
N ARG A 117 -10.76 6.92 -16.48
CA ARG A 117 -9.80 7.96 -16.94
C ARG A 117 -9.00 7.52 -18.17
N ARG A 118 -9.68 7.06 -19.23
CA ARG A 118 -9.02 6.71 -20.51
C ARG A 118 -8.03 7.78 -20.98
#